data_AF-A0A069E685-F1
#
_entry.id   AF-A0A069E685-F1
#
_cell.length_a   1.000
_cell.length_b   1.000
_cell.length_c   1.000
_cell.angle_alpha   90.00
_cell.angle_beta   90.00
_cell.angle_gamma   90.00
#
_symmetry.space_group_name_H-M   'P 1'
#
loop_
_entity.id
_entity.type
_entity.pdbx_description
1 polymer ?
#
loop_
_entity_poly.entity_id
_entity_poly.type
_entity_poly.pdbx_seq_one_letter_code
_entity_poly.pdbx_strand_id
1 'polypeptide(L)'
;MRIFRHLISWALALFLIAMFIQSTIAPLPNPPEGSVKLFDAPGQNIVFQTIAERSGVSLFEPAGRFVIAIVELLAAFFLLLPFSRRFGAALAALVCGAAIAFHLSPWLGREVPVSLDPASTATDGGQLFMLSILMLVASLLVLVVHPGRIRG
;
A
#
# COMPACT_ATOMS: atom_id res chain seq x y z
N MET A 1 12.27 22.11 18.61
CA MET A 1 11.27 21.78 17.57
C MET A 1 11.82 21.01 16.37
N ARG A 2 13.04 21.31 15.87
CA ARG A 2 13.60 20.65 14.67
C ARG A 2 13.84 19.14 14.84
N ILE A 3 14.48 18.72 15.94
CA ILE A 3 14.76 17.30 16.26
C ILE A 3 13.45 16.49 16.31
N PHE A 4 12.45 17.01 17.01
CA PHE A 4 11.13 16.38 17.10
C PHE A 4 10.48 16.12 15.73
N ARG A 5 10.53 17.10 14.81
CA ARG A 5 10.04 16.94 13.44
C ARG A 5 10.79 15.88 12.65
N HIS A 6 12.11 15.77 12.85
CA HIS A 6 12.91 14.71 12.24
C HIS A 6 12.51 13.32 12.77
N LEU A 7 12.32 13.18 14.08
CA LEU A 7 11.89 11.92 14.69
C LEU A 7 10.52 11.47 14.18
N ILE A 8 9.53 12.37 14.15
CA ILE A 8 8.20 12.07 13.59
C ILE A 8 8.31 11.69 12.12
N SER A 9 9.08 12.45 11.32
CA SER A 9 9.26 12.15 9.90
C SER A 9 9.86 10.76 9.67
N TRP A 10 10.78 10.32 10.53
CA TRP A 10 11.34 8.97 10.47
C TRP A 10 10.33 7.91 10.90
N ALA A 11 9.63 8.12 12.01
CA ALA A 11 8.62 7.18 12.49
C ALA A 11 7.54 6.91 11.42
N LEU A 12 7.00 7.98 10.82
CA LEU A 12 6.01 7.86 9.74
C LEU A 12 6.59 7.20 8.48
N ALA A 13 7.82 7.55 8.10
CA ALA A 13 8.46 6.95 6.93
C ALA A 13 8.73 5.45 7.12
N LEU A 14 9.24 5.05 8.29
CA LEU A 14 9.49 3.65 8.62
C LEU A 14 8.20 2.84 8.69
N PHE A 15 7.13 3.42 9.25
CA PHE A 15 5.80 2.80 9.22
C PHE A 15 5.33 2.54 7.77
N LEU A 16 5.38 3.55 6.90
CA LEU A 16 4.99 3.39 5.49
C LEU A 16 5.85 2.37 4.75
N ILE A 17 7.17 2.40 4.96
CA ILE A 17 8.11 1.43 4.38
C ILE A 17 7.75 0.02 4.83
N ALA A 18 7.53 -0.19 6.14
CA ALA A 18 7.18 -1.50 6.66
C ALA A 18 5.89 -2.04 6.04
N MET A 19 4.86 -1.20 5.91
CA MET A 19 3.59 -1.60 5.29
C MET A 19 3.73 -1.92 3.80
N PHE A 20 4.49 -1.13 3.02
CA PHE A 20 4.74 -1.45 1.62
C PHE A 20 5.55 -2.73 1.45
N ILE A 21 6.58 -2.95 2.28
CA ILE A 21 7.35 -4.20 2.25
C ILE A 21 6.46 -5.39 2.63
N GLN A 22 5.61 -5.24 3.64
CA GLN A 22 4.63 -6.25 4.03
C GLN A 22 3.63 -6.55 2.92
N SER A 23 3.14 -5.58 2.16
CA SER A 23 2.20 -5.90 1.07
C SER A 23 2.88 -6.45 -0.19
N THR A 24 4.18 -6.26 -0.36
CA THR A 24 4.89 -6.60 -1.61
C THR A 24 5.74 -7.85 -1.52
N ILE A 25 6.46 -8.04 -0.41
CA ILE A 25 7.54 -9.05 -0.30
C ILE A 25 7.40 -9.93 0.96
N ALA A 26 6.85 -9.42 2.07
CA ALA A 26 6.82 -10.09 3.37
C ALA A 26 5.39 -10.52 3.78
N PRO A 27 5.19 -11.38 4.80
CA PRO A 27 6.19 -12.13 5.54
C PRO A 27 6.70 -13.34 4.75
N LEU A 28 8.02 -13.57 4.80
CA LEU A 28 8.67 -14.78 4.28
C LEU A 28 9.07 -15.68 5.45
N PRO A 29 9.12 -17.02 5.28
CA PRO A 29 8.92 -17.75 4.02
C PRO A 29 7.46 -18.12 3.71
N ASN A 30 6.55 -18.07 4.70
CA ASN A 30 5.18 -18.56 4.57
C ASN A 30 4.17 -17.41 4.77
N PRO A 31 3.96 -16.56 3.75
CA PRO A 31 2.92 -15.55 3.82
C PRO A 31 1.52 -16.16 3.84
N PRO A 32 0.53 -15.47 4.43
CA PRO A 32 -0.87 -15.80 4.20
C PRO A 32 -1.16 -15.83 2.69
N GLU A 33 -1.93 -16.82 2.25
CA GLU A 33 -2.26 -16.98 0.83
C GLU A 33 -2.93 -15.72 0.27
N GLY A 34 -2.50 -15.30 -0.91
CA GLY A 34 -3.13 -14.20 -1.64
C GLY A 34 -2.89 -12.80 -1.06
N SER A 35 -1.93 -12.66 -0.14
CA SER A 35 -1.63 -11.40 0.55
C SER A 35 -0.38 -10.66 0.03
N VAL A 36 0.48 -11.30 -0.77
CA VAL A 36 1.80 -10.77 -1.12
C VAL A 36 1.99 -10.56 -2.62
N LYS A 37 2.08 -9.28 -3.00
CA LYS A 37 1.99 -8.86 -4.40
C LYS A 37 3.10 -9.35 -5.33
N LEU A 38 4.26 -9.78 -4.85
CA LEU A 38 5.34 -10.29 -5.73
C LEU A 38 5.52 -11.81 -5.68
N PHE A 39 4.88 -12.51 -4.74
CA PHE A 39 5.08 -13.95 -4.54
C PHE A 39 3.83 -14.78 -4.82
N ASP A 40 2.63 -14.21 -4.71
CA ASP A 40 1.41 -14.93 -5.07
C ASP A 40 1.44 -15.32 -6.55
N ALA A 41 1.05 -16.57 -6.84
CA ALA A 41 0.90 -17.05 -8.20
C ALA A 41 -0.13 -16.19 -8.98
N PRO A 42 -0.05 -16.11 -10.32
CA PRO A 42 -1.05 -15.39 -11.10
C PRO A 42 -2.48 -15.85 -10.78
N GLY A 43 -3.36 -14.89 -10.49
CA GLY A 43 -4.77 -15.15 -10.15
C GLY A 43 -5.01 -15.61 -8.72
N GLN A 44 -3.98 -15.62 -7.85
CA GLN A 44 -4.10 -16.02 -6.45
C GLN A 44 -4.09 -14.84 -5.47
N ASN A 45 -3.71 -13.64 -5.91
CA ASN A 45 -3.78 -12.47 -5.03
C ASN A 45 -5.21 -12.01 -4.82
N ILE A 46 -5.67 -11.99 -3.57
CA ILE A 46 -7.09 -11.80 -3.25
C ILE A 46 -7.59 -10.44 -3.70
N VAL A 47 -6.84 -9.36 -3.44
CA VAL A 47 -7.26 -8.00 -3.77
C VAL A 47 -7.36 -7.80 -5.28
N PHE A 48 -6.30 -8.14 -6.02
CA PHE A 48 -6.26 -7.88 -7.46
C PHE A 48 -7.15 -8.84 -8.26
N GLN A 49 -7.24 -10.11 -7.85
CA GLN A 49 -8.17 -11.06 -8.46
C GLN A 49 -9.63 -10.64 -8.23
N THR A 50 -9.98 -10.21 -7.00
CA THR A 50 -11.34 -9.69 -6.71
C THR A 50 -11.69 -8.51 -7.62
N ILE A 51 -10.77 -7.57 -7.82
CA ILE A 51 -10.98 -6.43 -8.72
C ILE A 51 -11.12 -6.93 -10.17
N ALA A 52 -10.24 -7.82 -10.63
CA ALA A 52 -10.27 -8.33 -12.00
C ALA A 52 -11.61 -9.01 -12.33
N GLU A 53 -12.10 -9.87 -11.43
CA GLU A 53 -13.37 -10.58 -11.60
C GLU A 53 -14.57 -9.65 -11.59
N ARG A 54 -14.66 -8.75 -10.60
CA ARG A 54 -15.82 -7.85 -10.44
C ARG A 54 -15.83 -6.71 -11.45
N SER A 55 -14.68 -6.30 -11.97
CA SER A 55 -14.61 -5.28 -13.03
C SER A 55 -14.72 -5.87 -14.44
N GLY A 56 -14.46 -7.17 -14.62
CA GLY A 56 -14.32 -7.80 -15.92
C GLY A 56 -13.02 -7.43 -16.66
N VAL A 57 -12.06 -6.81 -15.98
CA VAL A 57 -10.79 -6.36 -16.57
C VAL A 57 -9.63 -7.23 -16.08
N SER A 58 -9.19 -8.15 -16.93
CA SER A 58 -8.09 -9.08 -16.61
C SER A 58 -6.73 -8.40 -16.42
N LEU A 59 -6.56 -7.13 -16.84
CA LEU A 59 -5.29 -6.42 -16.65
C LEU A 59 -4.94 -6.21 -15.17
N PHE A 60 -5.93 -6.18 -14.27
CA PHE A 60 -5.68 -5.96 -12.84
C PHE A 60 -4.84 -7.09 -12.21
N GLU A 61 -5.02 -8.33 -12.67
CA GLU A 61 -4.27 -9.50 -12.17
C GLU A 61 -3.80 -10.38 -13.34
N PRO A 62 -2.49 -10.65 -13.49
CA PRO A 62 -1.42 -10.29 -12.57
C PRO A 62 -0.76 -8.92 -12.85
N ALA A 63 -0.95 -8.34 -14.03
CA ALA A 63 -0.12 -7.21 -14.48
C ALA A 63 -0.27 -5.97 -13.57
N GLY A 64 -1.50 -5.58 -13.24
CA GLY A 64 -1.80 -4.44 -12.36
C GLY A 64 -1.14 -4.58 -10.99
N ARG A 65 -1.21 -5.77 -10.40
CA ARG A 65 -0.55 -6.08 -9.12
C ARG A 65 0.95 -5.82 -9.15
N PHE A 66 1.65 -6.30 -10.17
CA PHE A 66 3.09 -6.08 -10.31
C PHE A 66 3.45 -4.61 -10.48
N VAL A 67 2.67 -3.87 -11.27
CA VAL A 67 2.87 -2.41 -11.43
C VAL A 67 2.74 -1.70 -10.09
N ILE A 68 1.68 -1.97 -9.32
CA ILE A 68 1.49 -1.36 -8.01
C ILE A 68 2.62 -1.74 -7.04
N ALA A 69 3.03 -3.00 -7.02
CA ALA A 69 4.13 -3.45 -6.16
C ALA A 69 5.45 -2.70 -6.46
N ILE A 70 5.78 -2.50 -7.73
CA ILE A 70 6.96 -1.72 -8.14
C ILE A 70 6.85 -0.28 -7.64
N VAL A 71 5.69 0.36 -7.80
CA VAL A 71 5.47 1.74 -7.36
C VAL A 71 5.59 1.85 -5.83
N GLU A 72 5.06 0.89 -5.07
CA GLU A 72 5.17 0.84 -3.62
C GLU A 72 6.63 0.68 -3.15
N LEU A 73 7.40 -0.18 -3.82
CA LEU A 73 8.83 -0.35 -3.53
C LEU A 73 9.64 0.91 -3.85
N LEU A 74 9.32 1.60 -4.94
CA LEU A 74 9.92 2.90 -5.26
C LEU A 74 9.56 3.95 -4.19
N ALA A 75 8.30 3.98 -3.74
CA ALA A 75 7.87 4.88 -2.66
C ALA A 75 8.65 4.59 -1.37
N ALA A 76 8.77 3.32 -0.99
CA ALA A 76 9.54 2.88 0.17
C ALA A 76 11.03 3.28 0.06
N PHE A 77 11.64 3.06 -1.11
CA PHE A 77 13.03 3.46 -1.38
C PHE A 77 13.23 4.97 -1.22
N PHE A 78 12.35 5.80 -1.80
CA PHE A 78 12.47 7.25 -1.68
C PHE A 78 12.14 7.77 -0.28
N LEU A 79 11.27 7.10 0.48
CA LEU A 79 10.98 7.42 1.88
C LEU A 79 12.19 7.18 2.80
N LEU A 80 12.97 6.13 2.50
CA LEU A 80 14.17 5.78 3.26
C LEU A 80 15.21 6.89 3.20
N LEU A 81 15.43 7.46 2.02
CA LEU A 81 16.43 8.49 1.76
C LEU A 81 15.92 9.88 2.18
N PRO A 82 16.52 10.55 3.19
CA PRO A 82 15.98 11.81 3.70
C PRO A 82 15.82 12.91 2.65
N PHE A 83 16.75 13.02 1.69
CA PHE A 83 16.73 14.06 0.67
C PHE A 83 15.60 13.90 -0.37
N SER A 84 15.06 12.69 -0.54
CA SER A 84 13.95 12.39 -1.45
C SER A 84 12.65 12.06 -0.73
N ARG A 85 12.62 12.13 0.60
CA ARG A 85 11.50 11.63 1.41
C ARG A 85 10.15 12.25 1.05
N ARG A 86 10.13 13.54 0.73
CA ARG A 86 8.89 14.20 0.28
C ARG A 86 8.36 13.63 -1.04
N PHE A 87 9.26 13.25 -1.95
CA PHE A 87 8.85 12.58 -3.20
C PHE A 87 8.29 11.19 -2.91
N GLY A 88 8.97 10.40 -2.08
CA GLY A 88 8.46 9.09 -1.65
C GLY A 88 7.10 9.18 -0.94
N ALA A 89 6.89 10.21 -0.10
CA ALA A 89 5.62 10.47 0.56
C ALA A 89 4.50 10.87 -0.41
N ALA A 90 4.81 11.67 -1.44
CA ALA A 90 3.83 11.99 -2.48
C ALA A 90 3.42 10.74 -3.28
N LEU A 91 4.38 9.86 -3.60
CA LEU A 91 4.10 8.60 -4.27
C LEU A 91 3.25 7.67 -3.39
N ALA A 92 3.57 7.59 -2.09
CA ALA A 92 2.79 6.84 -1.12
C ALA A 92 1.35 7.38 -1.02
N ALA A 93 1.17 8.70 -0.98
CA ALA A 93 -0.15 9.32 -0.96
C ALA A 93 -0.96 8.98 -2.22
N LEU A 94 -0.32 9.00 -3.40
CA LEU A 94 -0.96 8.63 -4.66
C LEU A 94 -1.44 7.17 -4.64
N VAL A 95 -0.57 6.23 -4.24
CA VAL A 95 -0.91 4.79 -4.17
C VAL A 95 -2.01 4.55 -3.15
N CYS A 96 -1.92 5.11 -1.95
CA CYS A 96 -2.93 4.92 -0.89
C CYS A 96 -4.27 5.56 -1.28
N GLY A 97 -4.23 6.73 -1.93
CA GLY A 97 -5.41 7.38 -2.49
C GLY A 97 -6.10 6.54 -3.56
N ALA A 98 -5.32 5.93 -4.47
CA ALA A 98 -5.84 4.98 -5.45
C ALA A 98 -6.45 3.74 -4.77
N ALA A 99 -5.79 3.16 -3.76
CA ALA A 99 -6.31 2.03 -3.00
C ALA A 99 -7.66 2.35 -2.34
N ILE A 100 -7.78 3.52 -1.70
CA ILE A 100 -9.04 4.03 -1.15
C ILE A 100 -10.11 4.17 -2.24
N ALA A 101 -9.76 4.70 -3.40
CA ALA A 101 -10.70 4.83 -4.51
C ALA A 101 -11.23 3.45 -4.97
N PHE A 102 -10.37 2.42 -5.04
CA PHE A 102 -10.81 1.04 -5.31
C PHE A 102 -11.72 0.52 -4.20
N HIS A 103 -11.41 0.74 -2.92
CA HIS A 103 -12.29 0.35 -1.83
C HIS A 103 -13.66 1.04 -1.85
N LEU A 104 -13.74 2.25 -2.39
CA LEU A 104 -15.01 2.98 -2.57
C LEU A 104 -15.73 2.61 -3.88
N SER A 105 -15.06 1.87 -4.77
CA SER A 105 -15.63 1.37 -6.01
C SER A 105 -16.47 0.10 -5.78
N PRO A 106 -17.38 -0.25 -6.71
CA PRO A 106 -18.09 -1.53 -6.67
C PRO A 106 -17.19 -2.74 -6.91
N TRP A 107 -15.93 -2.54 -7.33
CA TRP A 107 -15.02 -3.63 -7.71
C TRP A 107 -14.30 -4.25 -6.53
N LEU A 108 -13.91 -3.47 -5.52
CA LEU A 108 -13.25 -4.02 -4.32
C LEU A 108 -14.18 -4.01 -3.12
N GLY A 109 -14.82 -2.87 -2.86
CA GLY A 109 -15.60 -2.65 -1.65
C GLY A 109 -14.73 -2.35 -0.42
N ARG A 110 -15.37 -1.91 0.67
CA ARG A 110 -14.66 -1.57 1.91
C ARG A 110 -14.18 -2.81 2.64
N GLU A 111 -14.94 -3.90 2.55
CA GLU A 111 -14.61 -5.20 3.10
C GLU A 111 -14.12 -6.11 1.98
N VAL A 112 -12.90 -6.61 2.14
CA VAL A 112 -12.25 -7.47 1.15
C VAL A 112 -12.44 -8.93 1.57
N PRO A 113 -12.74 -9.86 0.65
CA PRO A 113 -12.72 -11.29 0.95
C PRO A 113 -11.39 -11.69 1.59
N VAL A 114 -11.39 -12.68 2.50
CA VAL A 114 -10.14 -13.23 3.06
C VAL A 114 -9.62 -14.43 2.28
N SER A 115 -10.38 -14.89 1.28
CA SER A 115 -10.04 -16.04 0.43
C SER A 115 -10.73 -15.92 -0.92
N LEU A 116 -10.19 -16.59 -1.94
CA LEU A 116 -10.82 -16.75 -3.27
C LEU A 116 -11.78 -17.95 -3.36
N ASP A 117 -11.95 -18.72 -2.28
CA ASP A 117 -12.92 -19.81 -2.21
C ASP A 117 -14.36 -19.26 -2.38
N PRO A 118 -15.10 -19.65 -3.44
CA PRO A 118 -16.47 -19.19 -3.66
C PRO A 118 -17.47 -19.58 -2.56
N ALA A 119 -17.15 -20.60 -1.75
CA ALA A 119 -17.98 -21.00 -0.61
C ALA A 119 -17.75 -20.11 0.63
N SER A 120 -16.65 -19.35 0.66
CA SER A 120 -16.32 -18.45 1.76
C SER A 120 -17.03 -17.10 1.61
N THR A 121 -17.65 -16.63 2.70
CA THR A 121 -18.25 -15.29 2.80
C THR A 121 -17.50 -14.40 3.78
N ALA A 122 -16.38 -14.87 4.32
CA ALA A 122 -15.61 -14.14 5.30
C ALA A 122 -14.87 -12.94 4.67
N THR A 123 -14.89 -11.81 5.37
CA THR A 123 -14.21 -10.58 4.97
C THR A 123 -13.20 -10.14 6.02
N ASP A 124 -12.29 -9.25 5.62
CA ASP A 124 -11.29 -8.63 6.49
C ASP A 124 -11.89 -7.60 7.47
N GLY A 125 -13.22 -7.42 7.49
CA GLY A 125 -13.91 -6.44 8.32
C GLY A 125 -13.49 -4.98 8.04
N GLY A 126 -12.93 -4.70 6.87
CA GLY A 126 -12.49 -3.36 6.47
C GLY A 126 -11.10 -2.97 6.95
N GLN A 127 -10.30 -3.94 7.42
CA GLN A 127 -8.93 -3.71 7.87
C GLN A 127 -8.05 -3.08 6.79
N LEU A 128 -8.09 -3.58 5.55
CA LEU A 128 -7.29 -3.04 4.45
C LEU A 128 -7.73 -1.62 4.05
N PHE A 129 -9.04 -1.33 4.12
CA PHE A 129 -9.56 0.00 3.87
C PHE A 129 -9.06 1.00 4.92
N MET A 130 -9.17 0.64 6.20
CA MET A 130 -8.69 1.47 7.31
C MET A 130 -7.17 1.65 7.28
N LEU A 131 -6.42 0.61 6.92
CA LEU A 131 -4.98 0.69 6.74
C LEU A 131 -4.61 1.66 5.61
N SER A 132 -5.33 1.62 4.49
CA SER A 132 -5.12 2.55 3.37
C SER A 132 -5.34 4.00 3.79
N ILE A 133 -6.37 4.28 4.60
CA ILE A 133 -6.61 5.62 5.18
C ILE A 133 -5.48 6.04 6.10
N LEU A 134 -5.06 5.16 7.02
CA LEU A 134 -3.97 5.45 7.95
C LEU A 134 -2.66 5.76 7.21
N MET A 135 -2.33 4.97 6.18
CA MET A 135 -1.16 5.19 5.34
C MET A 135 -1.27 6.47 4.52
N LEU A 136 -2.45 6.80 3.98
CA LEU A 136 -2.68 8.08 3.32
C LEU A 136 -2.41 9.24 4.29
N VAL A 137 -3.00 9.21 5.48
CA VAL A 137 -2.77 10.26 6.50
C VAL A 137 -1.30 10.35 6.88
N ALA A 138 -0.63 9.22 7.13
CA ALA A 138 0.79 9.19 7.45
C ALA A 138 1.65 9.80 6.33
N SER A 139 1.35 9.47 5.06
CA SER A 139 2.09 10.01 3.90
C SER A 139 1.90 11.52 3.75
N LEU A 140 0.67 12.04 3.91
CA LEU A 140 0.39 13.48 3.92
C LEU A 140 1.09 14.19 5.09
N LEU A 141 1.10 13.58 6.27
CA LEU A 141 1.83 14.14 7.42
C LEU A 141 3.33 14.22 7.15
N VAL A 142 3.95 13.23 6.49
CA VAL A 142 5.36 13.29 6.09
C VAL A 142 5.64 14.52 5.21
N LEU A 143 4.75 14.86 4.27
CA LEU A 143 4.91 16.04 3.42
C LEU A 143 4.97 17.35 4.23
N VAL A 144 4.18 17.43 5.31
CA VAL A 144 4.09 18.61 6.19
C VAL A 144 5.25 18.66 7.18
N VAL A 145 5.52 17.57 7.89
CA VAL A 145 6.47 17.57 9.02
C VAL A 145 7.92 17.48 8.58
N HIS A 146 8.21 16.84 7.45
CA HIS A 146 9.57 16.66 6.96
C HIS A 146 10.22 18.02 6.67
N PRO A 147 11.38 18.32 7.30
CA PRO A 147 12.05 19.61 7.12
C PRO A 147 12.53 19.77 5.68
N GLY A 148 12.28 20.96 5.11
CA GLY A 148 12.78 21.31 3.77
C GLY A 148 14.31 21.39 3.71
N ARG A 149 14.84 21.43 2.49
CA ARG A 149 16.27 21.65 2.24
C ARG A 149 16.68 22.96 2.92
N ILE A 150 17.70 22.92 3.78
CA ILE A 150 18.38 24.15 4.21
C ILE A 150 18.99 24.72 2.93
N ARG A 151 18.52 25.87 2.47
CA ARG A 151 19.26 26.66 1.48
C ARG A 151 20.42 27.27 2.26
N GLY A 152 21.62 26.75 2.03
CA GLY A 152 22.87 27.38 2.47
C GLY A 152 23.15 28.62 1.64
#